data_AF-A0A0K2TZI3-F1
#
_entry.id   AF-A0A0K2TZI3-F1
#
_cell.length_a   1.000
_cell.length_b   1.000
_cell.length_c   1.000
_cell.angle_alpha   90.00
_cell.angle_beta   90.00
_cell.angle_gamma   90.00
#
_symmetry.space_group_name_H-M   'P 1'
#
loop_
_entity.id
_entity.type
_entity.pdbx_description
1 polymer ?
#
loop_
_entity_poly.entity_id
_entity_poly.type
_entity_poly.pdbx_seq_one_letter_code
_entity_poly.pdbx_strand_id
1 'polypeptide(L)'
;MHAQVPLNSIGENCPNLEEFHVINARIFSSVLHKCSHTNFFIKLKFVYFFLVQYSNSEYEDTDHTLTHEKSALHCLLYHAQNLEVIQATGSQDLSDDCLKSILCDNPFKSLKKFMLTSPFTFSSDPPQVPLVLTSSSVILLVENCPNILCIGDLRHWNIFPAERKVLIKRAQEWACLSESMPLSNTSF
;
A
#
# COMPACT_ATOMS: atom_id res chain seq x y z
N MET A 1 20.56 -15.82 -3.76
CA MET A 1 20.73 -14.42 -4.22
C MET A 1 19.36 -13.93 -4.65
N HIS A 2 18.75 -12.98 -3.92
CA HIS A 2 17.43 -12.45 -4.27
C HIS A 2 17.58 -11.34 -5.30
N ALA A 3 16.64 -11.26 -6.24
CA ALA A 3 16.58 -10.13 -7.17
C ALA A 3 16.37 -8.84 -6.39
N GLN A 4 17.13 -7.80 -6.73
CA GLN A 4 16.98 -6.47 -6.15
C GLN A 4 16.28 -5.56 -7.16
N VAL A 5 15.22 -4.88 -6.72
CA VAL A 5 14.35 -4.07 -7.57
C VAL A 5 14.41 -2.61 -7.11
N PRO A 6 15.06 -1.71 -7.88
CA PRO A 6 15.15 -0.29 -7.54
C PRO A 6 13.82 0.41 -7.82
N LEU A 7 13.03 0.67 -6.77
CA LEU A 7 11.72 1.31 -6.92
C LEU A 7 11.84 2.68 -7.61
N ASN A 8 12.84 3.46 -7.21
CA ASN A 8 13.09 4.80 -7.73
C ASN A 8 13.34 4.82 -9.22
N SER A 9 14.29 4.01 -9.67
CA SER A 9 14.65 3.94 -11.09
C SER A 9 13.47 3.52 -11.94
N ILE A 10 12.61 2.60 -11.47
CA ILE A 10 11.42 2.18 -12.22
C ILE A 10 10.38 3.30 -12.24
N GLY A 11 10.05 3.88 -11.08
CA GLY A 11 8.99 4.88 -10.99
C GLY A 11 9.29 6.18 -11.76
N GLU A 12 10.58 6.54 -11.89
CA GLU A 12 11.02 7.72 -12.64
C GLU A 12 11.18 7.46 -14.15
N ASN A 13 11.71 6.29 -14.54
CA ASN A 13 12.03 6.00 -15.94
C ASN A 13 10.91 5.25 -16.69
N CYS A 14 9.89 4.77 -15.99
CA CYS A 14 8.77 4.05 -16.60
C CYS A 14 7.42 4.78 -16.36
N PRO A 15 7.21 5.99 -16.92
CA PRO A 15 6.02 6.80 -16.64
C PRO A 15 4.71 6.20 -17.19
N ASN A 16 4.80 5.29 -18.16
CA ASN A 16 3.66 4.59 -18.76
C ASN A 16 3.37 3.22 -18.12
N LEU A 17 4.05 2.86 -17.03
CA LEU A 17 3.83 1.59 -16.36
C LEU A 17 2.43 1.56 -15.73
N GLU A 18 1.56 0.69 -16.23
CA GLU A 18 0.20 0.50 -15.68
C GLU A 18 0.12 -0.64 -14.67
N GLU A 19 0.99 -1.66 -14.82
CA GLU A 19 1.02 -2.84 -13.98
C GLU A 19 2.44 -3.08 -13.47
N PHE A 20 2.58 -3.30 -12.17
CA PHE A 20 3.87 -3.56 -11.55
C PHE A 20 3.82 -4.83 -10.68
N HIS A 21 4.43 -5.90 -11.20
CA HIS A 21 4.44 -7.22 -10.58
C HIS A 21 5.85 -7.58 -10.13
N VAL A 22 5.99 -7.98 -8.86
CA VAL A 22 7.27 -8.40 -8.29
C VAL A 22 7.04 -9.63 -7.42
N ILE A 23 7.83 -10.67 -7.63
CA ILE A 23 7.70 -11.94 -6.92
C ILE A 23 9.07 -12.36 -6.38
N ASN A 24 9.13 -12.75 -5.11
CA ASN A 24 10.33 -13.31 -4.47
C ASN A 24 11.58 -12.43 -4.64
N ALA A 25 11.44 -11.13 -4.36
CA ALA A 25 12.48 -10.15 -4.58
C ALA A 25 12.54 -9.15 -3.41
N ARG A 26 13.64 -8.41 -3.36
CA ARG A 26 13.79 -7.26 -2.47
C ARG A 26 13.53 -5.99 -3.24
N ILE A 27 12.55 -5.19 -2.81
CA ILE A 27 12.29 -3.86 -3.37
C ILE A 27 12.94 -2.83 -2.45
N PHE A 28 13.71 -1.92 -3.02
CA PHE A 28 14.36 -0.87 -2.25
C PHE A 28 14.02 0.51 -2.81
N SER A 29 13.91 1.47 -1.88
CA SER A 29 13.81 2.89 -2.20
C SER A 29 15.17 3.54 -2.03
N SER A 30 15.48 4.53 -2.85
CA SER A 30 16.67 5.36 -2.72
C SER A 30 16.60 6.20 -1.45
N VAL A 31 17.73 6.34 -0.77
CA VAL A 31 17.89 7.17 0.43
C VAL A 31 17.61 8.63 0.14
N LEU A 32 17.88 9.05 -1.10
CA LEU A 32 17.69 10.41 -1.58
C LEU A 32 16.26 10.68 -2.04
N HIS A 33 15.37 9.68 -2.04
CA HIS A 33 14.01 9.85 -2.51
C HIS A 33 13.24 10.77 -1.58
N LYS A 34 12.75 11.88 -2.13
CA LYS A 34 11.79 12.73 -1.44
C LYS A 34 10.43 12.51 -2.07
N CYS A 35 9.44 12.20 -1.24
CA CYS A 35 8.04 12.08 -1.65
C CYS A 35 7.45 13.39 -2.25
N SER A 36 8.23 14.46 -2.39
CA SER A 36 7.88 15.68 -3.13
C SER A 36 8.07 15.58 -4.65
N HIS A 37 8.65 14.48 -5.17
CA HIS A 37 8.85 14.32 -6.62
C HIS A 37 7.52 14.13 -7.36
N THR A 38 7.31 14.91 -8.43
CA THR A 38 5.99 15.08 -9.07
C THR A 38 5.67 14.12 -10.23
N ASN A 39 6.54 13.16 -10.57
CA ASN A 39 6.34 12.30 -11.76
C ASN A 39 6.68 10.83 -11.50
N PHE A 40 6.13 10.25 -10.43
CA PHE A 40 6.44 8.90 -10.00
C PHE A 40 5.20 8.00 -10.12
N PHE A 41 5.30 6.89 -10.87
CA PHE A 41 4.18 5.93 -11.08
C PHE A 41 2.85 6.57 -11.50
N ILE A 42 2.90 7.58 -12.37
CA ILE A 42 1.75 8.41 -12.74
C ILE A 42 0.58 7.58 -13.32
N LYS A 43 0.88 6.55 -14.14
CA LYS A 43 -0.13 5.71 -14.78
C LYS A 43 -0.35 4.35 -14.09
N LEU A 44 0.28 4.12 -12.94
CA LEU A 44 0.22 2.82 -12.27
C LEU A 44 -1.20 2.57 -11.73
N LYS A 45 -1.79 1.44 -12.14
CA LYS A 45 -3.13 1.00 -11.76
C LYS A 45 -3.11 -0.29 -10.95
N PHE A 46 -2.18 -1.21 -11.26
CA PHE A 46 -2.14 -2.54 -10.66
C PHE A 46 -0.78 -2.82 -10.02
N VAL A 47 -0.81 -3.22 -8.76
CA VAL A 47 0.38 -3.64 -8.02
C VAL A 47 0.18 -5.05 -7.48
N TYR A 48 1.11 -5.94 -7.80
CA TYR A 48 1.14 -7.29 -7.28
C TYR A 48 2.52 -7.64 -6.74
N PHE A 49 2.67 -7.64 -5.41
CA PHE A 49 3.93 -7.98 -4.73
C PHE A 49 3.78 -9.21 -3.86
N PHE A 50 4.43 -10.31 -4.23
CA PHE A 50 4.33 -11.58 -3.52
C PHE A 50 5.70 -12.05 -3.03
N LEU A 51 5.80 -12.38 -1.73
CA LEU A 51 7.06 -12.75 -1.07
C LEU A 51 8.14 -11.68 -1.27
N VAL A 52 7.74 -10.41 -1.12
CA VAL A 52 8.61 -9.26 -1.28
C VAL A 52 9.10 -8.78 0.09
N GLN A 53 10.38 -8.43 0.17
CA GLN A 53 10.95 -7.71 1.31
C GLN A 53 11.24 -6.26 0.90
N TYR A 54 10.88 -5.32 1.77
CA TYR A 54 11.24 -3.91 1.59
C TYR A 54 12.55 -3.61 2.31
N SER A 55 13.45 -2.88 1.65
CA SER A 55 14.66 -2.32 2.28
C SER A 55 14.81 -0.84 1.95
N ASN A 56 15.51 -0.12 2.81
CA ASN A 56 15.68 1.34 2.69
C ASN A 56 16.96 1.75 1.96
N SER A 57 17.71 0.78 1.44
CA SER A 57 18.96 1.03 0.72
C SER A 57 19.36 -0.17 -0.14
N GLU A 58 20.15 0.12 -1.18
CA GLU A 58 20.84 -0.88 -2.01
C GLU A 58 22.03 -1.53 -1.26
N TYR A 59 22.60 -0.78 -0.30
CA TYR A 59 23.74 -1.15 0.53
C TYR A 59 23.30 -1.33 1.98
N GLU A 60 23.72 -2.39 2.68
CA GLU A 60 23.55 -2.49 4.13
C GLU A 60 24.27 -1.31 4.78
N ASP A 61 23.53 -0.27 5.16
CA ASP A 61 24.10 0.98 5.61
C ASP A 61 24.82 0.74 6.94
N THR A 62 26.15 0.88 6.94
CA THR A 62 26.99 0.80 8.14
C THR A 62 26.82 2.02 9.05
N ASP A 63 26.04 3.02 8.61
CA ASP A 63 25.79 4.27 9.33
C ASP A 63 24.34 4.29 9.83
N HIS A 64 24.15 3.87 11.09
CA HIS A 64 22.84 3.80 11.77
C HIS A 64 22.17 5.18 12.00
N THR A 65 22.70 6.25 11.40
CA THR A 65 22.28 7.64 11.63
C THR A 65 21.22 8.12 10.63
N LEU A 66 21.02 7.42 9.51
CA LEU A 66 19.98 7.71 8.53
C LEU A 66 18.78 6.78 8.74
N THR A 67 17.98 7.08 9.77
CA THR A 67 16.70 6.41 9.99
C THR A 67 15.74 6.79 8.86
N HIS A 68 15.59 5.90 7.88
CA HIS A 68 14.51 5.99 6.92
C HIS A 68 13.17 5.73 7.61
N GLU A 69 12.33 6.76 7.69
CA GLU A 69 11.00 6.63 8.30
C GLU A 69 10.01 5.85 7.41
N LYS A 70 10.29 5.70 6.11
CA LYS A 70 9.28 5.29 5.12
C LYS A 70 9.80 4.19 4.19
N SER A 71 9.07 3.08 4.14
CA SER A 71 9.37 1.94 3.26
C SER A 71 9.16 2.25 1.77
N ALA A 72 9.71 1.40 0.90
CA ALA A 72 9.42 1.47 -0.54
C ALA A 72 7.91 1.31 -0.84
N LEU A 73 7.18 0.50 -0.05
CA LEU A 73 5.72 0.41 -0.15
C LEU A 73 5.03 1.74 0.17
N HIS A 74 5.48 2.45 1.22
CA HIS A 74 5.00 3.80 1.52
C HIS A 74 5.18 4.73 0.32
N CYS A 75 6.38 4.76 -0.25
CA CYS A 75 6.69 5.64 -1.37
C CYS A 75 5.82 5.34 -2.60
N LEU A 76 5.63 4.07 -2.93
CA LEU A 76 4.74 3.68 -4.02
C LEU A 76 3.30 4.15 -3.78
N LEU A 77 2.76 3.89 -2.58
CA LEU A 77 1.39 4.26 -2.22
C LEU A 77 1.20 5.78 -2.20
N TYR A 78 2.20 6.53 -1.76
CA TYR A 78 2.16 7.98 -1.76
C TYR A 78 2.01 8.57 -3.16
N HIS A 79 2.63 7.95 -4.17
CA HIS A 79 2.72 8.51 -5.52
C HIS A 79 1.72 7.92 -6.53
N ALA A 80 1.27 6.68 -6.34
CA ALA A 80 0.38 6.00 -7.28
C ALA A 80 -1.06 6.53 -7.18
N GLN A 81 -1.33 7.67 -7.82
CA GLN A 81 -2.63 8.35 -7.76
C GLN A 81 -3.75 7.60 -8.51
N ASN A 82 -3.39 6.83 -9.52
CA ASN A 82 -4.34 6.08 -10.37
C ASN A 82 -4.50 4.62 -9.96
N LEU A 83 -4.05 4.26 -8.75
CA LEU A 83 -4.06 2.89 -8.27
C LEU A 83 -5.49 2.37 -8.16
N GLU A 84 -5.79 1.28 -8.87
CA GLU A 84 -7.07 0.58 -8.84
C GLU A 84 -6.99 -0.68 -7.95
N VAL A 85 -5.85 -1.36 -7.99
CA VAL A 85 -5.65 -2.62 -7.26
C VAL A 85 -4.25 -2.65 -6.67
N ILE A 86 -4.19 -2.92 -5.37
CA ILE A 86 -2.96 -3.35 -4.72
C ILE A 86 -3.16 -4.69 -4.02
N GLN A 87 -2.29 -5.63 -4.34
CA GLN A 87 -2.13 -6.88 -3.63
C GLN A 87 -0.65 -7.08 -3.33
N ALA A 88 -0.23 -6.72 -2.14
CA ALA A 88 1.18 -6.70 -1.79
C ALA A 88 1.46 -7.40 -0.45
N THR A 89 2.68 -7.91 -0.33
CA THR A 89 3.28 -8.17 0.98
C THR A 89 3.36 -6.83 1.71
N GLY A 90 2.87 -6.71 2.93
CA GLY A 90 2.88 -5.44 3.67
C GLY A 90 4.25 -5.15 4.31
N SER A 91 4.41 -3.94 4.83
CA SER A 91 5.56 -3.54 5.65
C SER A 91 5.14 -3.27 7.09
N GLN A 92 6.01 -3.54 8.06
CA GLN A 92 5.79 -3.14 9.46
C GLN A 92 5.80 -1.62 9.65
N ASP A 93 6.43 -0.88 8.71
CA ASP A 93 6.47 0.58 8.75
C ASP A 93 5.13 1.24 8.32
N LEU A 94 4.22 0.45 7.76
CA LEU A 94 2.90 0.94 7.35
C LEU A 94 1.91 0.83 8.53
N SER A 95 1.92 1.84 9.39
CA SER A 95 0.99 2.01 10.52
C SER A 95 -0.30 2.73 10.10
N ASP A 96 -1.28 2.80 11.02
CA ASP A 96 -2.53 3.57 10.81
C ASP A 96 -2.24 5.06 10.52
N ASP A 97 -1.31 5.69 11.25
CA ASP A 97 -0.92 7.09 11.05
C ASP A 97 -0.22 7.30 9.69
N CYS A 98 0.60 6.32 9.30
CA CYS A 98 1.28 6.29 8.02
C CYS A 98 0.27 6.23 6.86
N LEU A 99 -0.70 5.32 6.94
CA LEU A 99 -1.78 5.21 5.96
C LEU A 99 -2.65 6.47 5.93
N LYS A 100 -2.97 7.05 7.09
CA LYS A 100 -3.70 8.32 7.17
C LYS A 100 -2.95 9.44 6.45
N SER A 101 -1.65 9.59 6.68
CA SER A 101 -0.82 10.58 6.00
C SER A 101 -0.80 10.36 4.48
N ILE A 102 -0.70 9.11 4.02
CA ILE A 102 -0.78 8.78 2.59
C ILE A 102 -2.13 9.22 2.02
N LEU A 103 -3.24 8.86 2.68
CA LEU A 103 -4.58 9.16 2.19
C LEU A 103 -4.91 10.66 2.20
N CYS A 104 -4.32 11.44 3.10
CA CYS A 104 -4.45 12.90 3.10
C CYS A 104 -3.85 13.53 1.85
N ASP A 105 -2.69 13.04 1.39
CA ASP A 105 -1.97 13.60 0.23
C ASP A 105 -2.39 12.94 -1.09
N ASN A 106 -2.72 11.65 -1.05
CA ASN A 106 -3.16 10.83 -2.17
C ASN A 106 -4.42 10.03 -1.82
N PRO A 107 -5.61 10.66 -1.85
CA PRO A 107 -6.86 9.94 -1.68
C PRO A 107 -7.06 9.02 -2.88
N PHE A 108 -7.04 7.70 -2.66
CA PHE A 108 -7.10 6.71 -3.74
C PHE A 108 -8.49 6.61 -4.39
N LYS A 109 -8.83 7.60 -5.20
CA LYS A 109 -10.17 7.74 -5.81
C LYS A 109 -10.56 6.57 -6.70
N SER A 110 -9.58 5.93 -7.35
CA SER A 110 -9.82 4.81 -8.29
C SER A 110 -9.69 3.43 -7.65
N LEU A 111 -9.30 3.36 -6.36
CA LEU A 111 -8.96 2.11 -5.70
C LEU A 111 -10.19 1.25 -5.46
N LYS A 112 -10.17 0.06 -6.06
CA LYS A 112 -11.19 -0.98 -5.94
C LYS A 112 -10.79 -2.07 -4.97
N LYS A 113 -9.48 -2.34 -4.84
CA LYS A 113 -8.98 -3.47 -4.04
C LYS A 113 -7.70 -3.11 -3.31
N PHE A 114 -7.73 -3.24 -1.99
CA PHE A 114 -6.58 -3.03 -1.10
C PHE A 114 -6.30 -4.29 -0.28
N MET A 115 -5.27 -5.03 -0.66
CA MET A 115 -4.87 -6.26 0.01
C MET A 115 -3.41 -6.19 0.42
N LEU A 116 -3.18 -6.19 1.73
CA LEU A 116 -1.84 -6.33 2.29
C LEU A 116 -1.78 -7.58 3.16
N THR A 117 -0.79 -8.44 2.90
CA THR A 117 -0.50 -9.60 3.74
C THR A 117 0.60 -9.31 4.74
N SER A 118 0.77 -10.19 5.72
CA SER A 118 1.83 -10.07 6.73
C SER A 118 3.20 -9.91 6.07
N PRO A 119 4.11 -9.12 6.67
CA PRO A 119 5.44 -8.92 6.11
C PRO A 119 6.18 -10.25 5.98
N PHE A 120 6.95 -10.35 4.90
CA PHE A 120 7.74 -11.54 4.63
C PHE A 120 9.17 -11.35 5.11
N THR A 121 9.65 -12.28 5.92
CA THR A 121 11.04 -12.35 6.38
C THR A 121 11.70 -13.58 5.79
N PHE A 122 12.89 -13.43 5.20
CA PHE A 122 13.68 -14.56 4.69
C PHE A 122 14.39 -15.37 5.79
N SER A 123 14.33 -14.91 7.04
CA SER A 123 14.88 -15.65 8.19
C SER A 123 13.97 -16.84 8.55
N SER A 124 14.60 -17.99 8.80
CA SER A 124 13.96 -19.16 9.41
C SER A 124 13.58 -18.83 10.86
N ASP A 125 12.28 -18.66 11.11
CA ASP A 125 11.62 -18.25 12.37
C ASP A 125 11.87 -16.78 12.80
N PRO A 126 10.80 -15.96 12.85
CA PRO A 126 9.69 -16.10 13.82
C PRO A 126 8.29 -16.18 13.16
N PRO A 127 7.18 -16.33 13.92
CA PRO A 127 5.83 -16.29 13.36
C PRO A 127 5.59 -15.01 12.55
N GLN A 128 4.87 -15.14 11.44
CA GLN A 128 4.40 -13.99 10.66
C GLN A 128 3.65 -13.02 11.59
N VAL A 129 4.30 -11.91 11.92
CA VAL A 129 3.69 -10.86 12.72
C VAL A 129 2.65 -10.15 11.85
N PRO A 130 1.42 -9.93 12.34
CA PRO A 130 0.45 -9.10 11.63
C PRO A 130 1.01 -7.71 11.35
N LEU A 131 0.45 -7.04 10.34
CA LEU A 131 0.70 -5.62 10.09
C LEU A 131 0.17 -4.79 11.26
N VAL A 132 0.83 -3.67 11.55
CA VAL A 132 0.40 -2.71 12.59
C VAL A 132 -0.88 -1.93 12.20
N LEU A 133 -1.49 -2.29 11.07
CA LEU A 133 -2.79 -1.78 10.64
C LEU A 133 -3.92 -2.35 11.50
N THR A 134 -4.82 -1.49 11.94
CA THR A 134 -5.95 -1.87 12.80
C THR A 134 -7.29 -1.62 12.12
N SER A 135 -8.38 -1.78 12.88
CA SER A 135 -9.74 -1.41 12.48
C SER A 135 -9.84 0.05 12.01
N SER A 136 -8.98 0.94 12.54
CA SER A 136 -8.87 2.34 12.12
C SER A 136 -8.47 2.48 10.65
N SER A 137 -7.50 1.68 10.19
CA SER A 137 -7.08 1.67 8.77
C SER A 137 -8.20 1.24 7.84
N VAL A 138 -9.02 0.27 8.25
CA VAL A 138 -10.18 -0.16 7.46
C VAL A 138 -11.18 0.97 7.31
N ILE A 139 -11.49 1.68 8.41
CA ILE A 139 -12.40 2.83 8.40
C ILE A 139 -11.84 3.94 7.50
N LEU A 140 -10.56 4.28 7.65
CA LEU A 140 -9.89 5.29 6.82
C LEU A 140 -9.98 4.97 5.32
N LEU A 141 -9.73 3.71 4.93
CA LEU A 141 -9.83 3.27 3.55
C LEU A 141 -11.26 3.41 3.02
N VAL A 142 -12.25 2.96 3.78
CA VAL A 142 -13.67 3.04 3.39
C VAL A 142 -14.15 4.49 3.26
N GLU A 143 -13.69 5.38 4.14
CA GLU A 143 -14.09 6.80 4.12
C GLU A 143 -13.40 7.60 3.00
N ASN A 144 -12.15 7.26 2.64
CA ASN A 144 -11.36 8.04 1.68
C ASN A 144 -11.33 7.44 0.26
N CYS A 145 -11.69 6.16 0.10
CA CYS A 145 -11.63 5.45 -1.18
C CYS A 145 -13.05 5.07 -1.63
N PRO A 146 -13.78 5.94 -2.37
CA PRO A 146 -15.20 5.76 -2.66
C PRO A 146 -15.55 4.52 -3.49
N ASN A 147 -14.58 4.01 -4.25
CA ASN A 147 -14.74 2.88 -5.15
C ASN A 147 -14.22 1.56 -4.55
N ILE A 148 -13.86 1.53 -3.26
CA ILE A 148 -13.26 0.35 -2.66
C ILE A 148 -14.29 -0.77 -2.50
N LEU A 149 -14.02 -1.91 -3.14
CA LEU A 149 -14.89 -3.09 -3.14
C LEU A 149 -14.34 -4.19 -2.22
N CYS A 150 -13.03 -4.21 -1.99
CA CYS A 150 -12.37 -5.31 -1.29
C CYS A 150 -11.18 -4.82 -0.45
N ILE A 151 -11.23 -5.07 0.87
CA ILE A 151 -10.14 -4.86 1.83
C ILE A 151 -9.64 -6.23 2.31
N GLY A 152 -9.09 -7.00 1.38
CA GLY A 152 -8.36 -8.25 1.56
C GLY A 152 -8.73 -9.17 2.73
N ASP A 153 -7.70 -9.85 3.25
CA ASP A 153 -7.84 -10.75 4.39
C ASP A 153 -7.26 -10.10 5.64
N LEU A 154 -8.16 -9.62 6.50
CA LEU A 154 -7.83 -8.93 7.75
C LEU A 154 -7.13 -9.82 8.79
N ARG A 155 -6.93 -11.12 8.53
CA ARG A 155 -6.11 -12.00 9.37
C ARG A 155 -4.65 -11.57 9.43
N HIS A 156 -4.19 -10.88 8.40
CA HIS A 156 -2.82 -10.37 8.30
C HIS A 156 -2.62 -9.04 9.03
N TRP A 157 -3.68 -8.45 9.58
CA TRP A 157 -3.67 -7.13 10.21
C TRP A 157 -3.84 -7.31 11.72
N ASN A 158 -3.45 -6.30 12.49
CA ASN A 158 -3.62 -6.28 13.94
C ASN A 158 -5.07 -5.96 14.33
N ILE A 159 -5.98 -6.84 13.92
CA ILE A 159 -7.42 -6.77 14.16
C ILE A 159 -7.87 -8.03 14.88
N PHE A 160 -8.62 -7.88 15.96
CA PHE A 160 -9.13 -9.03 16.71
C PHE A 160 -10.07 -9.89 15.87
N PRO A 161 -10.00 -11.25 15.97
CA PRO A 161 -10.83 -12.13 15.15
C PRO A 161 -12.33 -11.83 15.18
N ALA A 162 -12.85 -11.38 16.33
CA ALA A 162 -14.27 -11.03 16.50
C ALA A 162 -14.70 -9.81 15.66
N GLU A 163 -13.80 -8.86 15.43
CA GLU A 163 -14.09 -7.61 14.71
C GLU A 163 -14.03 -7.78 13.19
N ARG A 164 -13.21 -8.73 12.70
CA ARG A 164 -12.94 -8.90 11.25
C ARG A 164 -14.22 -9.07 10.43
N LYS A 165 -15.15 -9.91 10.89
CA LYS A 165 -16.41 -10.16 10.18
C LYS A 165 -17.28 -8.91 10.10
N VAL A 166 -17.33 -8.14 11.19
CA VAL A 166 -18.10 -6.90 11.26
C VAL A 166 -17.53 -5.85 10.31
N LEU A 167 -16.20 -5.70 10.29
CA LEU A 167 -15.51 -4.75 9.42
C LEU A 167 -15.65 -5.10 7.94
N ILE A 168 -15.50 -6.37 7.56
CA ILE A 168 -15.70 -6.81 6.17
C ILE A 168 -17.12 -6.51 5.71
N LYS A 169 -18.12 -6.83 6.55
CA LYS A 169 -19.53 -6.55 6.24
C LYS A 169 -19.76 -5.04 6.07
N ARG A 170 -19.22 -4.22 6.98
CA ARG A 170 -19.36 -2.76 6.93
C ARG A 170 -18.69 -2.15 5.70
N ALA A 171 -17.50 -2.63 5.31
CA ALA A 171 -16.83 -2.21 4.08
C ALA A 171 -17.66 -2.55 2.83
N GLN A 172 -18.28 -3.73 2.79
CA GLN A 172 -19.18 -4.14 1.71
C GLN A 172 -20.46 -3.31 1.65
N GLU A 173 -21.06 -3.00 2.81
CA GLU A 173 -22.24 -2.13 2.89
C GLU A 173 -21.93 -0.71 2.35
N TRP A 174 -20.73 -0.19 2.64
CA TRP A 174 -20.28 1.10 2.11
C TRP A 174 -20.15 1.09 0.59
N ALA A 175 -19.55 0.03 0.02
CA ALA A 175 -19.42 -0.14 -1.42
C ALA A 175 -20.79 -0.20 -2.13
N CYS A 176 -21.77 -0.88 -1.52
CA CYS A 176 -23.14 -0.93 -2.04
C CYS A 176 -23.84 0.44 -2.00
N LEU A 177 -23.60 1.22 -0.93
CA LEU A 177 -24.15 2.57 -0.80
C LEU A 177 -23.56 3.55 -1.82
N SER A 178 -22.26 3.46 -2.11
CA SER A 178 -21.64 4.33 -3.12
C SER A 178 -22.13 4.06 -4.54
N GLU A 179 -22.50 2.81 -4.88
CA GLU A 179 -23.14 2.47 -6.15
C GLU A 179 -24.58 2.98 -6.27
N SER A 180 -25.27 3.19 -5.13
CA SER A 180 -26.68 3.60 -5.07
C SER A 180 -26.92 5.12 -5.16
N MET A 181 -25.86 5.94 -5.13
CA MET A 181 -25.99 7.39 -5.30
C MET A 181 -25.90 7.76 -6.79
N PRO A 182 -27.01 8.16 -7.45
CA PRO A 182 -26.92 8.70 -8.80
C PRO A 182 -26.10 10.00 -8.74
N LEU A 183 -25.12 10.13 -9.64
CA LEU A 183 -24.44 11.38 -9.94
C LEU A 183 -25.52 12.43 -10.22
N SER A 184 -25.80 13.30 -9.25
CA SER A 184 -26.58 14.50 -9.50
C SER A 184 -25.72 15.41 -10.37
N ASN A 185 -26.03 15.40 -11.67
CA ASN A 185 -25.59 16.39 -12.64
C ASN A 185 -25.73 17.78 -12.04
N THR A 186 -24.61 18.39 -11.67
CA THR A 186 -24.52 19.84 -11.45
C THR A 186 -23.97 20.46 -12.72
N SER A 187 -24.86 20.59 -13.69
CA SER A 187 -24.77 21.62 -14.72
C SER A 187 -25.27 22.94 -14.13
N PHE A 188 -24.36 23.89 -13.94
CA PHE A 188 -24.62 25.33 -13.98
C PHE A 188 -23.40 26.03 -14.57
#